data_AF-A0A925R818-F1
#
_entry.id   AF-A0A925R818-F1
#
_cell.length_a   1.000
_cell.length_b   1.000
_cell.length_c   1.000
_cell.angle_alpha   90.00
_cell.angle_beta   90.00
_cell.angle_gamma   90.00
#
_symmetry.space_group_name_H-M   'P 1'
#
loop_
_entity.id
_entity.type
_entity.pdbx_description
1 polymer ?
#
loop_
_entity_poly.entity_id
_entity_poly.type
_entity_poly.pdbx_seq_one_letter_code
_entity_poly.pdbx_strand_id
1 'polypeptide(L)'
;MLNLLFISNSPKVQYLKSALQPVLKVIIDVVPDFDHGLKDVFEKRPATVCIQDQIAGVTGESVARHIQMLLGAGAPTFILMHDGNSKIKPIKGLFEHVIELNQPDEGLAVNFLETLKTLLGEQWGKIHIPPTPTVASVRSSIYVPQESRENADKLVDDFLLDLESTDLTAAPMADFSVAPDTSIEESITQTSVDEIADMLLAQARQSRQDETVSDVPIVVIAEQDAMQVPPLEKASTAAVDSVFADTGPDEHKCHVKPVQEMLPSPWQMDDMPPAAVKADQSVSEASPIISTPASRTADVSNLGSKPVPEAAVTVAPVAPSAFRISGDKGGTEEPIPEELLLAFEKNYRSKSTYVKRSLLVLLVLIGASAAGWYVFEQKPLYWASFKQRVLPTSQLAVKQPSVAARPMKAEQKKPQMLISPTITVPTLPSFIHQDVRDSSYAVKNPGWERYVGKNHEIRVFRAGVTIKAVQVLSVKDNPLSESFLKSVLKELVGSADYQVNSRETKANLLLLRGTVAQKADVLIYRKKSSLRAFVVSFK
;
A
#
# COMPACT_ATOMS: atom_id res chain seq x y z
N MET A 1 16.22 -17.42 -3.44
CA MET A 1 14.89 -17.17 -4.02
C MET A 1 15.02 -15.97 -4.93
N LEU A 2 14.39 -16.01 -6.11
CA LEU A 2 14.37 -14.86 -7.01
C LEU A 2 13.31 -13.88 -6.50
N ASN A 3 13.66 -12.60 -6.55
CA ASN A 3 12.79 -11.50 -6.15
C ASN A 3 12.52 -10.66 -7.41
N LEU A 4 11.25 -10.43 -7.70
CA LEU A 4 10.77 -9.60 -8.79
C LEU A 4 10.07 -8.39 -8.18
N LEU A 5 10.51 -7.20 -8.56
CA LEU A 5 9.94 -5.95 -8.06
C LEU A 5 9.24 -5.21 -9.20
N PHE A 6 7.98 -4.85 -9.01
CA PHE A 6 7.26 -3.95 -9.88
C PHE A 6 7.20 -2.56 -9.25
N ILE A 7 7.62 -1.56 -10.00
CA ILE A 7 7.44 -0.15 -9.67
C ILE A 7 6.41 0.39 -10.65
N SER A 8 5.14 0.46 -10.23
CA SER A 8 4.01 0.87 -11.06
C SER A 8 2.80 1.22 -10.21
N ASN A 9 2.09 2.27 -10.60
CA ASN A 9 0.81 2.66 -9.99
C ASN A 9 -0.40 2.07 -10.74
N SER A 10 -0.19 1.26 -11.78
CA SER A 10 -1.26 0.68 -12.59
C SER A 10 -1.94 -0.49 -11.85
N PRO A 11 -3.29 -0.52 -11.75
CA PRO A 11 -4.00 -1.61 -11.10
C PRO A 11 -3.81 -2.95 -11.81
N LYS A 12 -3.49 -2.95 -13.11
CA LYS A 12 -3.19 -4.17 -13.88
C LYS A 12 -1.98 -4.92 -13.35
N VAL A 13 -1.02 -4.21 -12.77
CA VAL A 13 0.17 -4.84 -12.17
C VAL A 13 -0.19 -5.60 -10.89
N GLN A 14 -1.23 -5.16 -10.15
CA GLN A 14 -1.72 -5.95 -9.02
C GLN A 14 -2.43 -7.22 -9.47
N TYR A 15 -3.20 -7.17 -10.56
CA TYR A 15 -3.75 -8.37 -11.19
C TYR A 15 -2.63 -9.31 -11.62
N LEU A 16 -1.60 -8.78 -12.29
CA LEU A 16 -0.45 -9.56 -12.75
C LEU A 16 0.26 -10.26 -11.60
N LYS A 17 0.46 -9.57 -10.46
CA LYS A 17 0.97 -10.20 -9.24
C LYS A 17 0.10 -11.38 -8.81
N SER A 18 -1.22 -11.20 -8.69
CA SER A 18 -2.13 -12.27 -8.27
C SER A 18 -2.15 -13.46 -9.24
N ALA A 19 -2.02 -13.21 -10.54
CA ALA A 19 -1.99 -14.24 -11.58
C ALA A 19 -0.65 -15.00 -11.61
N LEU A 20 0.48 -14.30 -11.45
CA LEU A 20 1.81 -14.88 -11.58
C LEU A 20 2.34 -15.51 -10.28
N GLN A 21 1.96 -15.00 -9.11
CA GLN A 21 2.42 -15.50 -7.82
C GLN A 21 2.19 -17.01 -7.59
N PRO A 22 1.05 -17.63 -7.99
CA PRO A 22 0.88 -19.07 -7.85
C PRO A 22 1.65 -19.90 -8.91
N VAL A 23 1.97 -19.29 -10.06
CA VAL A 23 2.66 -19.96 -11.18
C VAL A 23 4.18 -19.91 -11.01
N LEU A 24 4.69 -18.91 -10.30
CA LEU A 24 6.12 -18.66 -10.16
C LEU A 24 6.57 -18.84 -8.71
N LYS A 25 7.67 -19.59 -8.51
CA LYS A 25 8.38 -19.71 -7.23
C LYS A 25 9.26 -18.47 -6.94
N VAL A 26 8.69 -17.29 -7.16
CA VAL A 26 9.35 -15.96 -7.08
C VAL A 26 8.55 -15.10 -6.11
N ILE A 27 9.23 -14.30 -5.31
CA ILE A 27 8.55 -13.28 -4.48
C ILE A 27 8.28 -12.08 -5.38
N ILE A 28 7.00 -11.77 -5.58
CA ILE A 28 6.58 -10.62 -6.38
C ILE A 28 6.14 -9.48 -5.46
N ASP A 29 6.92 -8.40 -5.47
CA ASP A 29 6.59 -7.17 -4.77
C ASP A 29 6.10 -6.10 -5.75
N VAL A 30 5.09 -5.33 -5.34
CA VAL A 30 4.52 -4.25 -6.15
C VAL A 30 4.56 -2.99 -5.31
N VAL A 31 5.18 -1.95 -5.85
CA VAL A 31 5.36 -0.66 -5.19
C VAL A 31 4.79 0.43 -6.10
N PRO A 32 3.85 1.25 -5.60
CA PRO A 32 3.18 2.26 -6.42
C PRO A 32 4.01 3.52 -6.67
N ASP A 33 5.11 3.67 -5.95
CA ASP A 33 5.93 4.88 -5.89
C ASP A 33 7.40 4.56 -6.19
N PHE A 34 8.06 5.48 -6.89
CA PHE A 34 9.47 5.39 -7.19
C PHE A 34 10.35 5.46 -5.94
N ASP A 35 10.06 6.33 -4.97
CA ASP A 35 10.94 6.50 -3.79
C ASP A 35 10.99 5.22 -2.95
N HIS A 36 9.82 4.60 -2.76
CA HIS A 36 9.71 3.31 -2.11
C HIS A 36 10.32 2.18 -2.97
N GLY A 37 10.14 2.26 -4.30
CA GLY A 37 10.72 1.30 -5.23
C GLY A 37 12.25 1.30 -5.17
N LEU A 38 12.88 2.49 -5.16
CA LEU A 38 14.32 2.62 -4.97
C LEU A 38 14.79 2.00 -3.68
N LYS A 39 14.13 2.33 -2.57
CA LYS A 39 14.45 1.77 -1.25
C LYS A 39 14.42 0.24 -1.29
N ASP A 40 13.36 -0.34 -1.84
CA ASP A 40 13.22 -1.79 -1.97
C ASP A 40 14.27 -2.42 -2.90
N VAL A 41 14.68 -1.72 -3.96
CA VAL A 41 15.80 -2.17 -4.82
C VAL A 41 17.11 -2.27 -4.04
N PHE A 42 17.43 -1.27 -3.20
CA PHE A 42 18.65 -1.27 -2.41
C PHE A 42 18.63 -2.29 -1.26
N GLU A 43 17.48 -2.45 -0.61
CA GLU A 43 17.33 -3.34 0.56
C GLU A 43 17.20 -4.81 0.15
N LYS A 44 16.33 -5.13 -0.82
CA LYS A 44 16.01 -6.51 -1.19
C LYS A 44 16.87 -7.05 -2.33
N ARG A 45 17.55 -6.17 -3.07
CA ARG A 45 18.34 -6.48 -4.28
C ARG A 45 17.61 -7.47 -5.20
N PRO A 46 16.46 -7.07 -5.76
CA PRO A 46 15.73 -7.92 -6.70
C PRO A 46 16.61 -8.28 -7.90
N ALA A 47 16.34 -9.42 -8.52
CA ALA A 47 17.08 -9.82 -9.72
C ALA A 47 16.58 -9.08 -10.97
N THR A 48 15.27 -8.80 -11.01
CA THR A 48 14.61 -8.11 -12.11
C THR A 48 13.67 -7.04 -11.54
N VAL A 49 13.67 -5.86 -12.16
CA VAL A 49 12.80 -4.74 -11.80
C VAL A 49 11.97 -4.34 -13.02
N CYS A 50 10.65 -4.37 -12.87
CA CYS A 50 9.70 -3.93 -13.89
C CYS A 50 9.26 -2.50 -13.57
N ILE A 51 9.51 -1.55 -14.46
CA ILE A 51 9.28 -0.13 -14.22
C ILE A 51 8.25 0.38 -15.23
N GLN A 52 7.20 1.04 -14.76
CA GLN A 52 6.25 1.72 -15.64
C GLN A 52 6.89 2.96 -16.28
N ASP A 53 6.57 3.21 -17.55
CA ASP A 53 7.17 4.26 -18.38
C ASP A 53 7.06 5.66 -17.75
N GLN A 54 5.95 5.95 -17.07
CA GLN A 54 5.78 7.19 -16.33
C GLN A 54 5.07 6.94 -15.00
N ILE A 55 5.67 7.43 -13.89
CA ILE A 55 5.11 7.34 -12.54
C ILE A 55 5.29 8.69 -11.87
N ALA A 56 4.18 9.30 -11.43
CA ALA A 56 4.20 10.62 -10.78
C ALA A 56 4.99 11.70 -11.54
N GLY A 57 4.98 11.65 -12.88
CA GLY A 57 5.69 12.60 -13.76
C GLY A 57 7.18 12.28 -13.99
N VAL A 58 7.74 11.27 -13.32
CA VAL A 58 9.11 10.78 -13.57
C VAL A 58 9.08 9.67 -14.61
N THR A 59 10.02 9.69 -15.55
CA THR A 59 10.14 8.65 -16.58
C THR A 59 10.85 7.41 -16.02
N GLY A 60 10.35 6.22 -16.35
CA GLY A 60 10.94 4.95 -15.95
C GLY A 60 12.39 4.78 -16.43
N GLU A 61 12.74 5.41 -17.56
CA GLU A 61 14.13 5.49 -18.03
C GLU A 61 15.05 6.22 -17.05
N SER A 62 14.63 7.38 -16.55
CA SER A 62 15.43 8.16 -15.59
C SER A 62 15.64 7.36 -14.30
N VAL A 63 14.60 6.64 -13.87
CA VAL A 63 14.64 5.73 -12.72
C VAL A 63 15.65 4.60 -12.93
N ALA A 64 15.56 3.89 -14.05
CA ALA A 64 16.44 2.76 -14.35
C ALA A 64 17.91 3.20 -14.44
N ARG A 65 18.20 4.32 -15.12
CA ARG A 65 19.56 4.89 -15.18
C ARG A 65 20.08 5.28 -13.80
N HIS A 66 19.23 5.83 -12.94
CA HIS A 66 19.63 6.20 -11.58
C HIS A 66 20.00 4.97 -10.75
N ILE A 67 19.20 3.89 -10.81
CA ILE A 67 19.51 2.62 -10.15
C ILE A 67 20.81 2.02 -10.71
N GLN A 68 20.96 1.99 -12.03
CA GLN A 68 22.15 1.47 -12.70
C GLN A 68 23.40 2.25 -12.32
N MET A 69 23.32 3.58 -12.21
CA MET A 69 24.42 4.43 -11.78
C MET A 69 24.85 4.12 -10.33
N LEU A 70 23.90 3.87 -9.44
CA LEU A 70 24.17 3.61 -8.01
C LEU A 70 24.67 2.19 -7.74
N LEU A 71 24.19 1.20 -8.50
CA LEU A 71 24.57 -0.22 -8.31
C LEU A 71 25.68 -0.70 -9.25
N GLY A 72 25.95 0.03 -10.34
CA GLY A 72 26.95 -0.33 -11.35
C GLY A 72 26.68 -1.71 -11.96
N ALA A 73 27.70 -2.57 -11.93
CA ALA A 73 27.61 -3.94 -12.44
C ALA A 73 26.66 -4.86 -11.63
N GLY A 74 26.25 -4.44 -10.42
CA GLY A 74 25.28 -5.17 -9.60
C GLY A 74 23.84 -4.73 -9.81
N ALA A 75 23.55 -3.94 -10.85
CA ALA A 75 22.20 -3.50 -11.16
C ALA A 75 21.32 -4.69 -11.61
N PRO A 76 20.02 -4.68 -11.25
CA PRO A 76 19.07 -5.68 -11.72
C PRO A 76 18.81 -5.55 -13.22
N THR A 77 18.23 -6.58 -13.84
CA THR A 77 17.71 -6.46 -15.20
C THR A 77 16.42 -5.64 -15.19
N PHE A 78 16.26 -4.75 -16.16
CA PHE A 78 15.09 -3.87 -16.24
C PHE A 78 14.15 -4.28 -17.37
N ILE A 79 12.85 -4.30 -17.05
CA ILE A 79 11.75 -4.45 -18.00
C ILE A 79 10.93 -3.17 -17.98
N LEU A 80 10.72 -2.55 -19.13
CA LEU A 80 9.90 -1.34 -19.26
C LEU A 80 8.44 -1.72 -19.52
N MET A 81 7.51 -1.18 -18.75
CA MET A 81 6.07 -1.39 -18.95
C MET A 81 5.42 -0.09 -19.43
N HIS A 82 4.64 -0.10 -20.51
CA HIS A 82 4.02 1.12 -21.04
C HIS A 82 2.51 0.98 -21.26
N ASP A 83 1.76 2.07 -21.03
CA ASP A 83 0.29 2.11 -21.15
C ASP A 83 -0.18 2.47 -22.58
N GLY A 84 0.43 1.87 -23.61
CA GLY A 84 -0.05 2.01 -25.01
C GLY A 84 0.66 3.06 -25.88
N ASN A 85 1.80 3.60 -25.44
CA ASN A 85 2.66 4.37 -26.34
C ASN A 85 3.44 3.43 -27.28
N SER A 86 2.88 3.15 -28.45
CA SER A 86 3.45 2.26 -29.48
C SER A 86 4.78 2.75 -30.07
N LYS A 87 5.24 3.96 -29.72
CA LYS A 87 6.51 4.52 -30.21
C LYS A 87 7.71 4.16 -29.33
N ILE A 88 7.49 3.53 -28.18
CA ILE A 88 8.58 3.18 -27.26
C ILE A 88 9.36 2.00 -27.85
N LYS A 89 10.67 2.20 -28.02
CA LYS A 89 11.60 1.16 -28.46
C LYS A 89 12.48 0.76 -27.27
N PRO A 90 12.84 -0.52 -27.14
CA PRO A 90 13.80 -0.96 -26.13
C PRO A 90 15.12 -0.21 -26.30
N ILE A 91 15.59 0.43 -25.23
CA ILE A 91 16.89 1.11 -25.19
C ILE A 91 17.94 0.05 -24.87
N LYS A 92 18.74 -0.31 -25.88
CA LYS A 92 19.81 -1.31 -25.75
C LYS A 92 20.74 -0.94 -24.59
N GLY A 93 20.97 -1.90 -23.69
CA GLY A 93 21.85 -1.75 -22.53
C GLY A 93 21.17 -1.16 -21.28
N LEU A 94 19.91 -0.74 -21.39
CA LEU A 94 19.11 -0.31 -20.23
C LEU A 94 17.90 -1.21 -20.02
N PHE A 95 17.05 -1.34 -21.05
CA PHE A 95 15.87 -2.21 -21.01
C PHE A 95 16.08 -3.37 -21.98
N GLU A 96 16.02 -4.58 -21.45
CA GLU A 96 16.12 -5.80 -22.27
C GLU A 96 14.79 -6.10 -22.96
N HIS A 97 13.68 -5.80 -22.27
CA HIS A 97 12.33 -6.09 -22.75
C HIS A 97 11.37 -4.93 -22.46
N VAL A 98 10.32 -4.85 -23.29
CA VAL A 98 9.25 -3.85 -23.21
C VAL A 98 7.92 -4.58 -23.24
N ILE A 99 7.02 -4.27 -22.31
CA ILE A 99 5.70 -4.90 -22.16
C ILE A 99 4.60 -3.85 -22.24
N GLU A 100 3.57 -4.13 -23.03
CA GLU A 100 2.44 -3.24 -23.20
C GLU A 100 1.33 -3.56 -22.19
N LEU A 101 1.06 -2.64 -21.28
CA LEU A 101 0.01 -2.75 -20.26
C LEU A 101 -1.40 -2.57 -20.82
N ASN A 102 -1.55 -2.07 -22.06
CA ASN A 102 -2.86 -1.88 -22.68
C ASN A 102 -3.52 -3.20 -23.16
N GLN A 103 -2.80 -4.32 -23.11
CA GLN A 103 -3.32 -5.63 -23.47
C GLN A 103 -4.41 -6.11 -22.49
N PRO A 104 -5.32 -7.01 -22.92
CA PRO A 104 -6.25 -7.68 -22.01
C PRO A 104 -5.47 -8.46 -20.93
N ASP A 105 -6.04 -8.55 -19.75
CA ASP A 105 -5.36 -9.05 -18.54
C ASP A 105 -4.78 -10.47 -18.73
N GLU A 106 -5.49 -11.35 -19.42
CA GLU A 106 -5.04 -12.71 -19.76
C GLU A 106 -3.83 -12.69 -20.72
N GLY A 107 -3.90 -11.87 -21.76
CA GLY A 107 -2.81 -11.72 -22.74
C GLY A 107 -1.57 -11.09 -22.11
N LEU A 108 -1.76 -10.13 -21.20
CA LEU A 108 -0.69 -9.48 -20.46
C LEU A 108 0.09 -10.49 -19.60
N ALA A 109 -0.60 -11.38 -18.88
CA ALA A 109 0.04 -12.39 -18.05
C ALA A 109 0.87 -13.39 -18.88
N VAL A 110 0.34 -13.83 -20.03
CA VAL A 110 1.06 -14.74 -20.94
C VAL A 110 2.29 -14.07 -21.53
N ASN A 111 2.15 -12.84 -22.05
CA ASN A 111 3.25 -12.07 -22.60
C ASN A 111 4.36 -11.83 -21.55
N PHE A 112 3.97 -11.55 -20.31
CA PHE A 112 4.91 -11.40 -19.20
C PHE A 112 5.67 -12.70 -18.88
N LEU A 113 4.97 -13.85 -18.87
CA LEU A 113 5.61 -15.16 -18.68
C LEU A 113 6.59 -15.48 -19.81
N GLU A 114 6.25 -15.18 -21.06
CA GLU A 114 7.15 -15.37 -22.22
C GLU A 114 8.39 -14.48 -22.12
N THR A 115 8.20 -13.24 -21.69
CA THR A 115 9.30 -12.29 -21.44
C THR A 115 10.22 -12.81 -20.33
N LEU A 116 9.67 -13.24 -19.20
CA LEU A 116 10.46 -13.82 -18.10
C LEU A 116 11.16 -15.12 -18.52
N LYS A 117 10.51 -15.97 -19.31
CA LYS A 117 11.11 -17.20 -19.85
C LYS A 117 12.34 -16.88 -20.71
N THR A 118 12.25 -15.83 -21.53
CA THR A 118 13.35 -15.36 -22.37
C THR A 118 14.50 -14.80 -21.54
N LEU A 119 14.18 -14.01 -20.50
CA LEU A 119 15.17 -13.38 -19.63
C LEU A 119 15.89 -14.38 -18.71
N LEU A 120 15.15 -15.32 -18.12
CA LEU A 120 15.70 -16.29 -17.17
C LEU A 120 16.38 -17.49 -17.84
N GLY A 121 16.09 -17.72 -19.12
CA GLY A 121 16.69 -18.80 -19.93
C GLY A 121 16.59 -20.15 -19.24
N GLU A 122 17.74 -20.78 -19.01
CA GLU A 122 17.84 -22.11 -18.38
C GLU A 122 17.30 -22.16 -16.95
N GLN A 123 17.28 -21.05 -16.22
CA GLN A 123 16.76 -21.03 -14.84
C GLN A 123 15.23 -21.10 -14.79
N TRP A 124 14.53 -20.89 -15.91
CA TRP A 124 13.07 -20.93 -15.99
C TRP A 124 12.47 -22.21 -15.41
N GLY A 125 13.06 -23.37 -15.70
CA GLY A 125 12.56 -24.67 -15.24
C GLY A 125 12.58 -24.86 -13.72
N LYS A 126 13.42 -24.10 -13.00
CA LYS A 126 13.47 -24.14 -11.53
C LYS A 126 12.43 -23.24 -10.86
N ILE A 127 11.91 -22.28 -11.63
CA ILE A 127 11.13 -21.16 -11.13
C ILE A 127 9.65 -21.35 -11.48
N HIS A 128 9.38 -21.84 -12.68
CA HIS A 128 8.04 -22.08 -13.18
C HIS A 128 7.46 -23.35 -12.55
N ILE A 129 6.34 -23.18 -11.84
CA ILE A 129 5.54 -24.28 -11.32
C ILE A 129 4.49 -24.56 -12.41
N PRO A 130 4.55 -25.70 -13.11
CA PRO A 130 3.51 -26.03 -14.07
C PRO A 130 2.17 -26.02 -13.35
N PRO A 131 1.13 -25.37 -13.91
CA PRO A 131 -0.17 -25.30 -13.26
C PRO A 131 -0.63 -26.73 -12.98
N THR A 132 -0.74 -27.07 -11.70
CA THR A 132 -1.25 -28.37 -11.30
C THR A 132 -2.63 -28.49 -11.93
N PRO A 133 -2.90 -29.47 -12.80
CA PRO A 133 -4.16 -29.57 -13.52
C PRO A 133 -5.27 -29.55 -12.47
N THR A 134 -6.02 -28.45 -12.46
CA THR A 134 -7.04 -28.21 -11.45
C THR A 134 -8.01 -29.37 -11.51
N VAL A 135 -8.32 -29.99 -10.36
CA VAL A 135 -9.12 -31.22 -10.22
C VAL A 135 -10.49 -31.12 -10.92
N ALA A 136 -10.97 -29.90 -11.21
CA ALA A 136 -12.12 -29.63 -12.05
C ALA A 136 -11.97 -30.14 -13.50
N SER A 137 -10.80 -30.04 -14.11
CA SER A 137 -10.52 -30.56 -15.46
C SER A 137 -10.41 -32.09 -15.46
N VAL A 138 -9.94 -32.68 -14.35
CA VAL A 138 -9.89 -34.14 -14.15
C VAL A 138 -11.31 -34.72 -14.00
N ARG A 139 -12.25 -33.99 -13.39
CA ARG A 139 -13.66 -34.41 -13.34
C ARG A 139 -14.36 -34.44 -14.70
N SER A 140 -13.92 -33.64 -15.67
CA SER A 140 -14.46 -33.70 -17.05
C SER A 140 -13.77 -34.72 -17.95
N SER A 141 -12.57 -35.22 -17.59
CA SER A 141 -11.90 -36.28 -18.33
C SER A 141 -12.12 -37.69 -17.75
N ILE A 142 -12.63 -37.81 -16.52
CA ILE A 142 -13.20 -39.06 -16.02
C ILE A 142 -14.62 -39.16 -16.61
N TYR A 143 -14.69 -39.51 -17.89
CA TYR A 143 -15.88 -40.15 -18.44
C TYR A 143 -15.97 -41.51 -17.74
N VAL A 144 -16.70 -41.57 -16.63
CA VAL A 144 -17.06 -42.85 -16.00
C VAL A 144 -17.78 -43.65 -17.08
N PRO A 145 -17.22 -44.77 -17.59
CA PRO A 145 -17.94 -45.61 -18.53
C PRO A 145 -19.27 -45.96 -17.90
N GLN A 146 -20.37 -45.77 -18.63
CA GLN A 146 -21.73 -45.92 -18.10
C GLN A 146 -21.98 -47.30 -17.46
N GLU A 147 -21.21 -48.32 -17.85
CA GLU A 147 -21.18 -49.66 -17.24
C GLU A 147 -20.78 -49.69 -15.75
N SER A 148 -20.05 -48.69 -15.25
CA SER A 148 -19.65 -48.63 -13.83
C SER A 148 -20.79 -48.21 -12.90
N ARG A 149 -21.84 -47.57 -13.43
CA ARG A 149 -22.97 -47.11 -12.61
C ARG A 149 -23.95 -48.25 -12.33
N GLU A 150 -24.18 -49.11 -13.32
CA GLU A 150 -25.02 -50.30 -13.19
C GLU A 150 -24.37 -51.36 -12.28
N ASN A 151 -23.05 -51.49 -12.32
CA ASN A 151 -22.32 -52.38 -11.39
C ASN A 151 -22.27 -51.85 -9.95
N ALA A 152 -22.31 -50.52 -9.76
CA ALA A 152 -22.36 -49.93 -8.42
C ALA A 152 -23.72 -50.13 -7.77
N ASP A 153 -24.81 -49.96 -8.52
CA ASP A 153 -26.17 -50.24 -8.02
C ASP A 153 -26.33 -51.74 -7.68
N LYS A 154 -25.77 -52.64 -8.50
CA LYS A 154 -25.82 -54.09 -8.25
C LYS A 154 -25.08 -54.54 -6.98
N LEU A 155 -23.99 -53.86 -6.62
CA LEU A 155 -23.25 -54.15 -5.37
C LEU A 155 -24.01 -53.71 -4.12
N VAL A 156 -24.82 -52.66 -4.23
CA VAL A 156 -25.67 -52.20 -3.11
C VAL A 156 -26.82 -53.18 -2.90
N ASP A 157 -27.41 -53.68 -3.99
CA ASP A 157 -28.47 -54.69 -3.92
C ASP A 157 -27.96 -56.03 -3.36
N ASP A 158 -26.78 -56.51 -3.76
CA ASP A 158 -26.17 -57.73 -3.20
C ASP A 158 -25.87 -57.59 -1.70
N PHE A 159 -25.44 -56.41 -1.24
CA PHE A 159 -25.16 -56.17 0.18
C PHE A 159 -26.44 -56.11 1.03
N LEU A 160 -27.54 -55.61 0.47
CA LEU A 160 -28.84 -55.61 1.13
C LEU A 160 -29.44 -57.02 1.19
N LEU A 161 -29.22 -57.85 0.17
CA LEU A 161 -29.63 -59.26 0.17
C LEU A 161 -28.86 -60.09 1.23
N ASP A 162 -27.59 -59.80 1.45
CA ASP A 162 -26.79 -60.47 2.49
C ASP A 162 -27.26 -60.10 3.92
N LEU A 163 -27.70 -58.84 4.11
CA LEU A 163 -28.27 -58.37 5.38
C LEU A 163 -29.65 -58.96 5.69
N GLU A 164 -30.48 -59.25 4.69
CA GLU A 164 -31.79 -59.91 4.89
C GLU A 164 -31.67 -61.43 5.11
N SER A 165 -30.55 -62.06 4.77
CA SER A 165 -30.35 -63.50 4.95
C SER A 165 -29.75 -63.89 6.32
N THR A 166 -29.38 -62.92 7.16
CA THR A 166 -28.86 -63.19 8.51
C THR A 166 -30.01 -63.38 9.50
N ASP A 167 -30.72 -64.49 9.35
CA ASP A 167 -31.74 -64.95 10.31
C ASP A 167 -31.07 -65.25 11.66
N LEU A 168 -31.45 -64.45 12.66
CA LEU A 168 -31.03 -64.56 14.06
C LEU A 168 -31.64 -65.82 14.70
N THR A 169 -31.07 -66.99 14.43
CA THR A 169 -31.30 -68.19 15.26
C THR A 169 -30.34 -68.23 16.44
N ALA A 170 -30.96 -68.41 17.60
CA ALA A 170 -30.41 -68.25 18.93
C ALA A 170 -29.39 -69.33 19.38
N ALA A 171 -28.59 -68.90 20.38
CA ALA A 171 -27.96 -69.65 21.47
C ALA A 171 -26.60 -70.35 21.21
N PRO A 172 -25.84 -70.73 22.26
CA PRO A 172 -25.68 -70.12 23.59
C PRO A 172 -24.20 -69.87 23.96
N MET A 173 -24.02 -69.21 25.10
CA MET A 173 -22.77 -68.91 25.79
C MET A 173 -21.83 -70.12 25.91
N ALA A 174 -20.54 -69.91 25.66
CA ALA A 174 -19.48 -70.78 26.11
C ALA A 174 -18.26 -69.95 26.57
N ASP A 175 -17.88 -70.21 27.82
CA ASP A 175 -16.71 -69.74 28.53
C ASP A 175 -15.43 -69.80 27.69
N PHE A 176 -14.62 -68.74 27.77
CA PHE A 176 -13.18 -68.85 27.60
C PHE A 176 -12.47 -68.09 28.71
N SER A 177 -12.17 -68.84 29.77
CA SER A 177 -11.20 -68.51 30.81
C SER A 177 -9.80 -68.81 30.28
N VAL A 178 -8.91 -67.82 30.26
CA VAL A 178 -7.46 -68.02 30.14
C VAL A 178 -6.77 -67.15 31.18
N ALA A 179 -6.01 -67.83 32.02
CA ALA A 179 -5.24 -67.34 33.15
C ALA A 179 -3.87 -66.75 32.69
N PRO A 180 -3.08 -66.15 33.61
CA PRO A 180 -2.11 -65.09 33.31
C PRO A 180 -0.66 -65.59 33.20
N ASP A 181 0.16 -64.88 32.41
CA ASP A 181 1.63 -64.91 32.46
C ASP A 181 2.12 -63.45 32.34
N THR A 182 2.58 -62.83 33.44
CA THR A 182 3.95 -62.81 34.00
C THR A 182 4.99 -62.02 33.17
N SER A 183 5.40 -60.90 33.77
CA SER A 183 6.74 -60.27 33.76
C SER A 183 7.33 -59.72 32.45
N ILE A 184 7.50 -58.39 32.42
CA ILE A 184 8.80 -57.70 32.24
C ILE A 184 8.72 -56.36 32.98
N GLU A 185 9.62 -56.17 33.93
CA GLU A 185 9.92 -54.91 34.63
C GLU A 185 10.61 -53.94 33.66
N GLU A 186 10.16 -52.69 33.59
CA GLU A 186 11.08 -51.57 33.38
C GLU A 186 10.53 -50.29 33.99
N SER A 187 11.28 -49.78 34.97
CA SER A 187 10.96 -48.63 35.81
C SER A 187 10.94 -47.33 35.03
N ILE A 188 9.76 -46.72 34.91
CA ILE A 188 9.61 -45.30 34.58
C ILE A 188 8.82 -44.67 35.72
N THR A 189 9.54 -43.90 36.54
CA THR A 189 8.99 -43.08 37.62
C THR A 189 7.90 -42.16 37.09
N GLN A 190 6.67 -42.39 37.54
CA GLN A 190 5.54 -41.49 37.39
C GLN A 190 5.84 -40.16 38.09
N THR A 191 6.19 -39.15 37.31
CA THR A 191 6.01 -37.75 37.71
C THR A 191 4.52 -37.48 37.66
N SER A 192 3.94 -37.17 38.82
CA SER A 192 2.50 -36.94 38.96
C SER A 192 2.10 -35.70 38.17
N VAL A 193 0.95 -35.77 37.52
CA VAL A 193 0.37 -34.69 36.70
C VAL A 193 0.18 -33.39 37.51
N ASP A 194 0.12 -33.49 38.84
CA ASP A 194 0.06 -32.34 39.75
C ASP A 194 1.36 -31.53 39.81
N GLU A 195 2.53 -32.15 39.59
CA GLU A 195 3.83 -31.46 39.63
C GLU A 195 4.03 -30.53 38.41
N ILE A 196 3.47 -30.92 37.26
CA ILE A 196 3.48 -30.11 36.03
C ILE A 196 2.51 -28.93 36.16
N ALA A 197 1.37 -29.13 36.83
CA ALA A 197 0.41 -28.06 37.10
C ALA A 197 1.01 -27.01 38.06
N ASP A 198 1.71 -27.45 39.12
CA ASP A 198 2.38 -26.56 40.05
C ASP A 198 3.58 -25.84 39.44
N MET A 199 4.33 -26.49 38.53
CA MET A 199 5.42 -25.86 37.79
C MET A 199 4.92 -24.76 36.84
N LEU A 200 3.78 -24.97 36.16
CA LEU A 200 3.14 -23.96 35.31
C LEU A 200 2.56 -22.80 36.14
N LEU A 201 2.03 -23.09 37.33
CA LEU A 201 1.51 -22.06 38.24
C LEU A 201 2.64 -21.22 38.86
N ALA A 202 3.81 -21.82 39.12
CA ALA A 202 5.01 -21.11 39.56
C ALA A 202 5.57 -20.19 38.47
N GLN A 203 5.61 -20.64 37.21
CA GLN A 203 6.09 -19.84 36.08
C GLN A 203 5.19 -18.63 35.78
N ALA A 204 3.89 -18.75 36.01
CA ALA A 204 2.92 -17.66 35.90
C ALA A 204 3.01 -16.62 37.05
N ARG A 205 3.54 -16.99 38.22
CA ARG A 205 3.79 -16.06 39.32
C ARG A 205 5.08 -15.26 39.12
N GLN A 206 6.10 -15.88 38.53
CA GLN A 206 7.40 -15.26 38.30
C GLN A 206 7.33 -14.14 37.24
N SER A 207 6.40 -14.24 36.29
CA SER A 207 6.14 -13.21 35.27
C SER A 207 5.35 -12.00 35.78
N ARG A 208 4.86 -12.01 37.03
CA ARG A 208 4.20 -10.85 37.67
C ARG A 208 5.09 -10.04 38.62
N GLN A 209 6.27 -10.53 38.98
CA GLN A 209 7.16 -9.84 39.93
C GLN A 209 8.20 -8.92 39.28
N ASP A 210 8.36 -8.96 37.94
CA ASP A 210 9.32 -8.10 37.23
C ASP A 210 8.77 -6.72 36.83
N GLU A 211 7.55 -6.34 37.26
CA GLU A 211 6.95 -5.04 36.92
C GLU A 211 6.90 -4.02 38.09
N THR A 212 7.59 -4.28 39.20
CA THR A 212 7.59 -3.36 40.35
C THR A 212 8.93 -3.24 41.05
N VAL A 213 9.94 -2.56 40.45
CA VAL A 213 10.96 -1.80 41.21
C VAL A 213 11.57 -0.70 40.34
N SER A 214 11.06 0.53 40.44
CA SER A 214 11.89 1.75 40.38
C SER A 214 11.14 2.93 41.02
N ASP A 215 10.93 2.85 42.33
CA ASP A 215 10.56 3.99 43.15
C ASP A 215 11.81 4.49 43.89
N VAL A 216 12.28 5.68 43.51
CA VAL A 216 13.25 6.47 44.29
C VAL A 216 12.47 7.49 45.10
N PRO A 217 12.68 7.57 46.43
CA PRO A 217 11.91 8.47 47.29
C PRO A 217 12.38 9.92 47.12
N ILE A 218 11.48 10.79 46.64
CA ILE A 218 11.66 12.24 46.69
C ILE A 218 11.26 12.71 48.09
N VAL A 219 12.26 13.18 48.82
CA VAL A 219 12.15 13.85 50.11
C VAL A 219 11.41 15.18 49.92
N VAL A 220 10.22 15.27 50.49
CA VAL A 220 9.45 16.50 50.63
C VAL A 220 9.99 17.24 51.85
N ILE A 221 10.70 18.36 51.61
CA ILE A 221 10.95 19.37 52.63
C ILE A 221 9.82 20.39 52.52
N ALA A 222 9.03 20.46 53.58
CA ALA A 222 8.08 21.54 53.84
C ALA A 222 8.85 22.76 54.35
N GLU A 223 8.55 23.93 53.81
CA GLU A 223 8.75 25.19 54.50
C GLU A 223 7.48 26.04 54.34
N GLN A 224 6.97 26.47 55.49
CA GLN A 224 5.78 27.28 55.71
C GLN A 224 6.06 28.74 55.37
N ASP A 225 5.04 29.44 54.85
CA ASP A 225 4.45 30.67 55.41
C ASP A 225 3.68 31.39 54.29
N ALA A 226 2.35 31.45 54.33
CA ALA A 226 1.49 32.31 55.16
C ALA A 226 1.00 33.53 54.36
N MET A 227 -0.33 33.56 54.15
CA MET A 227 -1.22 34.74 54.09
C MET A 227 -0.92 35.85 53.05
N GLN A 228 -1.83 36.61 52.47
CA GLN A 228 -3.27 36.79 52.48
C GLN A 228 -3.55 37.75 51.30
N VAL A 229 -4.63 37.54 50.56
CA VAL A 229 -5.31 38.56 49.74
C VAL A 229 -6.09 39.47 50.72
N PRO A 230 -6.20 40.83 50.60
CA PRO A 230 -7.09 41.49 49.61
C PRO A 230 -6.71 42.98 49.29
N PRO A 231 -7.62 43.90 48.87
CA PRO A 231 -7.97 44.17 47.48
C PRO A 231 -7.88 45.67 47.06
N LEU A 232 -8.06 45.93 45.75
CA LEU A 232 -8.68 47.08 45.08
C LEU A 232 -8.73 48.46 45.82
N GLU A 233 -8.01 49.48 45.33
CA GLU A 233 -8.58 50.80 44.96
C GLU A 233 -7.56 51.82 44.38
N LYS A 234 -8.17 52.71 43.58
CA LYS A 234 -7.81 53.97 42.87
C LYS A 234 -6.66 54.88 43.36
N ALA A 235 -6.25 55.72 42.37
CA ALA A 235 -5.71 57.09 42.49
C ALA A 235 -4.30 57.19 43.12
N SER A 236 -3.42 58.15 42.91
CA SER A 236 -3.26 59.35 42.06
C SER A 236 -1.86 59.87 42.47
N THR A 237 -1.22 60.67 41.61
CA THR A 237 -0.24 61.75 41.92
C THR A 237 1.18 61.45 42.42
N ALA A 238 2.11 62.20 41.78
CA ALA A 238 3.35 62.80 42.28
C ALA A 238 4.56 61.86 42.53
N ALA A 239 5.61 61.93 41.71
CA ALA A 239 6.66 62.98 41.62
C ALA A 239 7.69 62.91 42.75
N VAL A 240 8.89 62.37 42.46
CA VAL A 240 10.23 62.71 43.03
C VAL A 240 11.25 62.09 42.04
N ASP A 241 11.82 62.82 41.09
CA ASP A 241 13.08 63.58 41.17
C ASP A 241 14.22 62.88 41.93
N SER A 242 15.19 62.30 41.22
CA SER A 242 16.59 62.80 41.27
C SER A 242 17.60 61.92 40.54
N VAL A 243 18.22 62.56 39.54
CA VAL A 243 19.67 62.67 39.35
C VAL A 243 20.49 61.38 39.21
N PHE A 244 20.93 61.09 37.98
CA PHE A 244 22.37 61.03 37.67
C PHE A 244 22.61 61.30 36.17
N ALA A 245 23.41 62.34 35.92
CA ALA A 245 24.28 62.64 34.79
C ALA A 245 24.93 61.37 34.16
N ASP A 246 25.47 61.30 32.95
CA ASP A 246 25.70 62.20 31.81
C ASP A 246 26.63 61.35 30.91
N THR A 247 26.26 61.07 29.66
CA THR A 247 27.20 60.81 28.56
C THR A 247 26.44 60.82 27.24
N GLY A 248 26.79 61.76 26.38
CA GLY A 248 26.12 62.02 25.11
C GLY A 248 26.28 60.93 24.04
N PRO A 249 25.46 60.96 22.97
CA PRO A 249 25.57 60.07 21.84
C PRO A 249 26.29 60.74 20.66
N ASP A 250 27.29 60.06 20.11
CA ASP A 250 27.88 60.39 18.82
C ASP A 250 26.99 59.94 17.67
N GLU A 251 26.86 60.85 16.71
CA GLU A 251 26.12 60.74 15.47
C GLU A 251 26.79 59.76 14.49
N HIS A 252 26.08 58.74 14.03
CA HIS A 252 26.34 58.19 12.69
C HIS A 252 25.05 57.86 11.93
N LYS A 253 24.78 58.79 11.02
CA LYS A 253 23.75 58.84 9.99
C LYS A 253 23.98 57.73 8.97
N CYS A 254 23.10 56.74 8.88
CA CYS A 254 23.07 55.78 7.77
C CYS A 254 21.72 55.83 7.05
N HIS A 255 21.78 56.20 5.78
CA HIS A 255 20.67 56.49 4.89
C HIS A 255 20.23 55.19 4.19
N VAL A 256 19.08 54.63 4.56
CA VAL A 256 18.49 53.44 3.92
C VAL A 256 17.38 53.90 2.97
N LYS A 257 17.56 53.63 1.66
CA LYS A 257 16.51 53.78 0.64
C LYS A 257 15.64 52.52 0.59
N PRO A 258 14.33 52.63 0.33
CA PRO A 258 13.44 51.48 0.27
C PRO A 258 13.55 50.78 -1.10
N VAL A 259 13.78 49.47 -1.06
CA VAL A 259 13.67 48.58 -2.23
C VAL A 259 12.21 48.14 -2.33
N GLN A 260 11.57 48.52 -3.43
CA GLN A 260 10.19 48.20 -3.73
C GLN A 260 10.14 46.84 -4.44
N GLU A 261 9.46 45.91 -3.79
CA GLU A 261 9.24 44.52 -4.17
C GLU A 261 8.21 44.43 -5.32
N MET A 262 8.64 43.95 -6.49
CA MET A 262 7.77 43.73 -7.65
C MET A 262 7.40 42.24 -7.76
N LEU A 263 6.12 41.96 -7.55
CA LEU A 263 5.46 40.68 -7.88
C LEU A 263 5.45 40.42 -9.40
N PRO A 264 5.64 39.17 -9.86
CA PRO A 264 5.21 38.75 -11.19
C PRO A 264 3.76 38.23 -11.16
N SER A 265 2.98 38.59 -12.17
CA SER A 265 1.69 37.98 -12.54
C SER A 265 1.70 37.67 -14.06
N PRO A 266 0.66 37.02 -14.63
CA PRO A 266 0.72 35.63 -15.09
C PRO A 266 0.81 35.55 -16.62
N TRP A 267 1.31 34.42 -17.12
CA TRP A 267 1.43 34.14 -18.54
C TRP A 267 0.04 33.91 -19.17
N GLN A 268 -0.39 34.83 -20.04
CA GLN A 268 -1.45 34.60 -21.02
C GLN A 268 -0.82 33.98 -22.28
N MET A 269 -1.25 32.78 -22.64
CA MET A 269 -1.07 32.19 -23.96
C MET A 269 -2.21 32.70 -24.84
N ASP A 270 -1.89 33.22 -26.03
CA ASP A 270 -2.81 33.20 -27.18
C ASP A 270 -2.04 33.21 -28.51
N ASP A 271 -2.56 32.34 -29.39
CA ASP A 271 -2.61 32.37 -30.85
C ASP A 271 -1.35 32.31 -31.72
N MET A 272 -1.17 31.12 -32.31
CA MET A 272 -0.32 30.83 -33.45
C MET A 272 -1.19 30.65 -34.72
N PRO A 273 -0.93 31.38 -35.83
CA PRO A 273 -1.69 31.23 -37.07
C PRO A 273 -1.16 30.09 -37.96
N PRO A 274 -2.00 29.57 -38.88
CA PRO A 274 -1.71 28.36 -39.65
C PRO A 274 -0.85 28.65 -40.89
N ALA A 275 0.16 27.82 -41.12
CA ALA A 275 0.89 27.79 -42.38
C ALA A 275 0.28 26.76 -43.35
N ALA A 276 -0.05 27.25 -44.54
CA ALA A 276 -0.69 26.53 -45.61
C ALA A 276 0.23 25.55 -46.36
N VAL A 277 -0.29 24.34 -46.53
CA VAL A 277 -0.37 23.51 -47.75
C VAL A 277 0.67 23.72 -48.86
N LYS A 278 1.46 22.67 -49.12
CA LYS A 278 1.84 22.27 -50.49
C LYS A 278 1.41 20.82 -50.71
N ALA A 279 0.51 20.64 -51.66
CA ALA A 279 0.07 19.36 -52.19
C ALA A 279 1.06 18.88 -53.26
N ASP A 280 1.33 17.58 -53.28
CA ASP A 280 1.67 16.88 -54.50
C ASP A 280 1.00 15.50 -54.52
N GLN A 281 0.63 15.12 -55.73
CA GLN A 281 -0.44 14.20 -56.13
C GLN A 281 0.18 12.90 -56.69
N SER A 282 -0.38 11.73 -56.37
CA SER A 282 -0.39 10.50 -57.20
C SER A 282 -1.19 9.42 -56.44
N VAL A 283 -2.45 9.11 -56.79
CA VAL A 283 -2.99 8.30 -57.91
C VAL A 283 -2.90 6.78 -57.68
N SER A 284 -4.10 6.20 -57.46
CA SER A 284 -4.60 4.83 -57.78
C SER A 284 -3.94 3.61 -57.10
N GLU A 285 -4.61 2.49 -56.77
CA GLU A 285 -5.74 1.82 -57.41
C GLU A 285 -6.34 0.69 -56.52
N ALA A 286 -7.64 0.43 -56.72
CA ALA A 286 -8.39 -0.85 -56.64
C ALA A 286 -8.61 -1.61 -55.30
N SER A 287 -9.91 -1.75 -54.98
CA SER A 287 -10.57 -2.73 -54.09
C SER A 287 -10.52 -4.18 -54.63
N PRO A 288 -10.99 -5.19 -53.88
CA PRO A 288 -12.40 -5.55 -54.02
C PRO A 288 -13.15 -6.02 -52.75
N ILE A 289 -14.46 -6.05 -52.95
CA ILE A 289 -15.62 -6.37 -52.12
C ILE A 289 -15.77 -7.89 -51.90
N ILE A 290 -16.06 -8.33 -50.68
CA ILE A 290 -16.70 -9.64 -50.34
C ILE A 290 -17.59 -9.38 -49.09
N SER A 291 -18.89 -9.17 -49.26
CA SER A 291 -20.00 -10.15 -49.20
C SER A 291 -20.20 -10.84 -47.85
N THR A 292 -21.32 -10.47 -47.22
CA THR A 292 -22.05 -11.11 -46.10
C THR A 292 -22.38 -12.59 -46.34
N PRO A 293 -22.70 -13.32 -45.26
CA PRO A 293 -24.05 -13.87 -45.23
C PRO A 293 -24.76 -13.79 -43.86
N ALA A 294 -26.07 -13.61 -43.95
CA ALA A 294 -27.06 -13.73 -42.89
C ALA A 294 -27.49 -15.19 -42.70
N SER A 295 -27.75 -15.59 -41.45
CA SER A 295 -28.55 -16.73 -40.97
C SER A 295 -28.42 -16.74 -39.44
N ARG A 296 -29.40 -17.04 -38.59
CA ARG A 296 -30.75 -17.58 -38.75
C ARG A 296 -31.45 -17.34 -37.41
N THR A 297 -32.67 -16.82 -37.45
CA THR A 297 -33.60 -16.81 -36.31
C THR A 297 -34.09 -18.24 -36.04
N ALA A 298 -34.02 -18.68 -34.79
CA ALA A 298 -34.74 -19.86 -34.30
C ALA A 298 -35.54 -19.46 -33.06
N ASP A 299 -36.86 -19.37 -33.27
CA ASP A 299 -37.91 -19.48 -32.27
C ASP A 299 -37.78 -20.80 -31.51
N VAL A 300 -37.81 -20.75 -30.17
CA VAL A 300 -38.25 -21.87 -29.32
C VAL A 300 -39.09 -21.34 -28.17
N SER A 301 -40.40 -21.38 -28.40
CA SER A 301 -41.47 -21.82 -27.51
C SER A 301 -41.17 -21.96 -26.01
N ASN A 302 -41.67 -20.99 -25.25
CA ASN A 302 -42.76 -21.15 -24.25
C ASN A 302 -43.00 -22.57 -23.70
N LEU A 303 -42.65 -22.80 -22.44
CA LEU A 303 -43.17 -23.92 -21.64
C LEU A 303 -43.37 -23.47 -20.19
N GLY A 304 -44.61 -23.57 -19.75
CA GLY A 304 -45.15 -22.98 -18.52
C GLY A 304 -44.62 -23.60 -17.24
N SER A 305 -44.35 -22.73 -16.27
CA SER A 305 -44.11 -23.05 -14.88
C SER A 305 -45.44 -23.27 -14.15
N LYS A 306 -45.73 -24.54 -13.86
CA LYS A 306 -46.80 -25.00 -12.96
C LYS A 306 -46.31 -24.89 -11.50
N PRO A 307 -47.10 -24.34 -10.57
CA PRO A 307 -46.71 -24.24 -9.17
C PRO A 307 -46.88 -25.61 -8.47
N VAL A 308 -45.82 -26.08 -7.81
CA VAL A 308 -45.82 -27.26 -6.94
C VAL A 308 -45.63 -26.77 -5.49
N PRO A 309 -46.39 -27.31 -4.51
CA PRO A 309 -46.61 -26.66 -3.23
C PRO A 309 -45.42 -26.77 -2.27
N GLU A 310 -45.26 -25.67 -1.53
CA GLU A 310 -44.35 -25.43 -0.43
C GLU A 310 -44.66 -26.37 0.74
N ALA A 311 -43.86 -27.43 0.88
CA ALA A 311 -43.85 -28.27 2.07
C ALA A 311 -42.93 -27.61 3.12
N ALA A 312 -43.55 -27.15 4.21
CA ALA A 312 -42.89 -26.62 5.39
C ALA A 312 -41.99 -27.68 6.03
N VAL A 313 -40.67 -27.49 5.96
CA VAL A 313 -39.70 -28.23 6.78
C VAL A 313 -39.33 -27.34 7.96
N THR A 314 -39.99 -27.60 9.09
CA THR A 314 -39.67 -27.04 10.40
C THR A 314 -38.39 -27.70 10.91
N VAL A 315 -37.24 -27.03 10.80
CA VAL A 315 -35.99 -27.47 11.43
C VAL A 315 -35.89 -26.82 12.81
N ALA A 316 -35.91 -27.65 13.86
CA ALA A 316 -35.72 -27.23 15.24
C ALA A 316 -34.26 -26.77 15.51
N PRO A 317 -34.02 -25.80 16.41
CA PRO A 317 -32.69 -25.32 16.74
C PRO A 317 -31.90 -26.34 17.57
N VAL A 318 -30.75 -26.78 17.04
CA VAL A 318 -29.79 -27.64 17.72
C VAL A 318 -29.01 -26.82 18.77
N ALA A 319 -29.01 -27.32 20.01
CA ALA A 319 -28.32 -26.71 21.15
C ALA A 319 -26.78 -26.83 21.05
N PRO A 320 -26.01 -25.81 21.50
CA PRO A 320 -24.57 -25.70 21.27
C PRO A 320 -23.66 -26.53 22.21
N SER A 321 -24.13 -27.64 22.81
CA SER A 321 -23.41 -28.30 23.92
C SER A 321 -22.79 -29.68 23.61
N ALA A 322 -22.61 -30.08 22.35
CA ALA A 322 -22.13 -31.44 22.02
C ALA A 322 -21.00 -31.53 20.98
N PHE A 323 -20.00 -30.64 21.03
CA PHE A 323 -18.72 -30.86 20.33
C PHE A 323 -17.72 -31.55 21.26
N ARG A 324 -17.63 -32.88 21.20
CA ARG A 324 -16.49 -33.65 21.73
C ARG A 324 -15.56 -33.98 20.57
N ILE A 325 -14.37 -33.38 20.57
CA ILE A 325 -13.27 -33.74 19.67
C ILE A 325 -12.63 -34.99 20.27
N SER A 326 -12.90 -36.15 19.66
CA SER A 326 -12.16 -37.38 19.94
C SER A 326 -10.73 -37.21 19.42
N GLY A 327 -9.78 -36.99 20.32
CA GLY A 327 -8.36 -36.97 20.01
C GLY A 327 -7.87 -38.40 19.76
N ASP A 328 -7.67 -38.74 18.50
CA ASP A 328 -7.05 -39.99 18.08
C ASP A 328 -5.54 -39.94 18.42
N LYS A 329 -5.17 -40.59 19.52
CA LYS A 329 -3.78 -40.80 19.95
C LYS A 329 -3.23 -42.01 19.18
N GLY A 330 -2.76 -41.78 17.97
CA GLY A 330 -2.18 -42.82 17.12
C GLY A 330 -1.24 -42.27 16.05
N GLY A 331 -0.39 -41.31 16.40
CA GLY A 331 0.63 -40.78 15.49
C GLY A 331 2.02 -41.27 15.90
N THR A 332 2.57 -42.21 15.16
CA THR A 332 4.00 -42.54 15.15
C THR A 332 4.81 -41.27 14.89
N GLU A 333 5.66 -40.90 15.85
CA GLU A 333 6.61 -39.78 15.72
C GLU A 333 7.55 -40.07 14.54
N GLU A 334 7.34 -39.42 13.40
CA GLU A 334 8.35 -39.39 12.34
C GLU A 334 9.55 -38.58 12.84
N PRO A 335 10.75 -39.17 12.91
CA PRO A 335 11.94 -38.47 13.35
C PRO A 335 12.25 -37.33 12.38
N ILE A 336 12.49 -36.15 12.94
CA ILE A 336 12.90 -34.95 12.19
C ILE A 336 14.08 -35.32 11.28
N PRO A 337 13.97 -35.13 9.95
CA PRO A 337 15.01 -35.54 9.01
C PRO A 337 16.34 -34.88 9.37
N GLU A 338 17.38 -35.68 9.65
CA GLU A 338 18.72 -35.20 10.01
C GLU A 338 19.31 -34.25 8.95
N GLU A 339 18.82 -34.34 7.71
CA GLU A 339 19.19 -33.45 6.60
C GLU A 339 18.80 -31.99 6.83
N LEU A 340 17.71 -31.71 7.54
CA LEU A 340 17.29 -30.35 7.90
C LEU A 340 18.23 -29.75 8.95
N LEU A 341 18.67 -30.55 9.92
CA LEU A 341 19.65 -30.14 10.93
C LEU A 341 21.02 -29.86 10.30
N LEU A 342 21.46 -30.70 9.36
CA LEU A 342 22.69 -30.49 8.58
C LEU A 342 22.64 -29.24 7.69
N ALA A 343 21.48 -28.93 7.11
CA ALA A 343 21.29 -27.69 6.33
C ALA A 343 21.39 -26.44 7.21
N PHE A 344 20.88 -26.48 8.44
CA PHE A 344 21.01 -25.38 9.40
C PHE A 344 22.46 -25.16 9.84
N GLU A 345 23.21 -26.22 10.15
CA GLU A 345 24.62 -26.09 10.57
C GLU A 345 25.50 -25.53 9.43
N LYS A 346 25.26 -25.97 8.19
CA LYS A 346 26.00 -25.49 7.01
C LYS A 346 25.70 -24.02 6.71
N ASN A 347 24.48 -23.56 6.96
CA ASN A 347 24.12 -22.15 6.79
C ASN A 347 24.74 -21.27 7.89
N TYR A 348 24.86 -21.77 9.13
CA TYR A 348 25.45 -21.03 10.24
C TYR A 348 26.96 -20.81 10.09
N ARG A 349 27.71 -21.80 9.55
CA ARG A 349 29.16 -21.64 9.30
C ARG A 349 29.49 -20.67 8.15
N SER A 350 28.56 -20.42 7.23
CA SER A 350 28.81 -19.54 6.06
C SER A 350 28.90 -18.04 6.43
N LYS A 351 28.32 -17.62 7.56
CA LYS A 351 28.37 -16.22 8.03
C LYS A 351 29.76 -15.75 8.44
N SER A 352 30.67 -16.65 8.83
CA SER A 352 32.02 -16.29 9.30
C SER A 352 32.89 -15.66 8.20
N THR A 353 32.74 -16.12 6.95
CA THR A 353 33.57 -15.65 5.83
C THR A 353 33.15 -14.25 5.36
N TYR A 354 31.87 -13.90 5.51
CA TYR A 354 31.35 -12.57 5.16
C TYR A 354 31.82 -11.49 6.13
N VAL A 355 31.88 -11.82 7.44
CA VAL A 355 32.39 -10.90 8.47
C VAL A 355 33.87 -10.57 8.23
N LYS A 356 34.69 -11.56 7.87
CA LYS A 356 36.12 -11.33 7.56
C LYS A 356 36.33 -10.44 6.33
N ARG A 357 35.52 -10.62 5.27
CA ARG A 357 35.59 -9.77 4.07
C ARG A 357 35.10 -8.34 4.35
N SER A 358 34.04 -8.19 5.14
CA SER A 358 33.52 -6.88 5.55
C SER A 358 34.56 -6.09 6.35
N LEU A 359 35.28 -6.75 7.28
CA LEU A 359 36.33 -6.11 8.07
C LEU A 359 37.49 -5.59 7.20
N LEU A 360 37.86 -6.34 6.15
CA LEU A 360 38.95 -5.96 5.24
C LEU A 360 38.55 -4.75 4.38
N VAL A 361 37.31 -4.69 3.89
CA VAL A 361 36.78 -3.53 3.16
C VAL A 361 36.73 -2.29 4.04
N LEU A 362 36.35 -2.43 5.32
CA LEU A 362 36.32 -1.32 6.27
C LEU A 362 37.72 -0.74 6.49
N LEU A 363 38.75 -1.58 6.62
CA LEU A 363 40.14 -1.13 6.77
C LEU A 363 40.64 -0.37 5.53
N VAL A 364 40.28 -0.80 4.33
CA VAL A 364 40.64 -0.10 3.08
C VAL A 364 39.98 1.28 3.00
N LEU A 365 38.70 1.39 3.40
CA LEU A 365 37.98 2.67 3.43
C LEU A 365 38.59 3.66 4.42
N ILE A 366 38.99 3.19 5.60
CA ILE A 366 39.68 4.03 6.60
C ILE A 366 41.03 4.51 6.05
N GLY A 367 41.81 3.63 5.41
CA GLY A 367 43.08 3.99 4.78
C GLY A 367 42.92 5.02 3.66
N ALA A 368 41.94 4.85 2.78
CA ALA A 368 41.65 5.78 1.69
C ALA A 368 41.20 7.16 2.21
N SER A 369 40.40 7.18 3.28
CA SER A 369 39.93 8.41 3.92
C SER A 369 41.08 9.18 4.57
N ALA A 370 41.97 8.49 5.28
CA ALA A 370 43.17 9.09 5.87
C ALA A 370 44.14 9.61 4.80
N ALA A 371 44.32 8.88 3.70
CA ALA A 371 45.14 9.32 2.57
C ALA A 371 44.53 10.57 1.89
N GLY A 372 43.20 10.59 1.70
CA GLY A 372 42.49 11.75 1.16
C GLY A 372 42.63 12.99 2.05
N TRP A 373 42.51 12.82 3.38
CA TRP A 373 42.72 13.90 4.34
C TRP A 373 44.15 14.44 4.28
N TYR A 374 45.16 13.56 4.24
CA TYR A 374 46.56 13.96 4.17
C TYR A 374 46.89 14.76 2.91
N VAL A 375 46.34 14.35 1.75
CA VAL A 375 46.50 15.09 0.49
C VAL A 375 45.79 16.45 0.55
N PHE A 376 44.65 16.52 1.23
CA PHE A 376 43.89 17.75 1.42
C PHE A 376 44.66 18.77 2.28
N GLU A 377 45.28 18.32 3.38
CA GLU A 377 46.11 19.19 4.23
C GLU A 377 47.38 19.69 3.54
N GLN A 378 48.02 18.88 2.70
CA GLN A 378 49.28 19.28 2.09
C GLN A 378 49.14 20.31 0.96
N LYS A 379 47.95 20.46 0.34
CA LYS A 379 47.80 21.26 -0.90
C LYS A 379 46.48 22.06 -1.01
N PRO A 380 46.21 23.01 -0.09
CA PRO A 380 44.99 23.84 -0.12
C PRO A 380 44.87 24.76 -1.36
N LEU A 381 45.95 24.98 -2.13
CA LEU A 381 45.98 25.92 -3.25
C LEU A 381 45.35 25.43 -4.57
N TYR A 382 45.09 24.13 -4.74
CA TYR A 382 44.60 23.60 -6.03
C TYR A 382 43.08 23.76 -6.24
N TRP A 383 42.31 24.05 -5.18
CA TRP A 383 40.85 24.13 -5.24
C TRP A 383 40.29 25.52 -5.61
N ALA A 384 41.11 26.57 -5.55
CA ALA A 384 40.67 27.93 -5.91
C ALA A 384 40.37 28.08 -7.42
N SER A 385 41.01 27.28 -8.27
CA SER A 385 40.93 27.41 -9.73
C SER A 385 39.70 26.75 -10.36
N PHE A 386 38.96 25.93 -9.62
CA PHE A 386 37.85 25.14 -10.19
C PHE A 386 36.50 25.89 -10.23
N LYS A 387 36.37 27.02 -9.50
CA LYS A 387 35.10 27.77 -9.40
C LYS A 387 34.86 28.81 -10.49
N GLN A 388 35.80 29.07 -11.41
CA GLN A 388 35.73 30.22 -12.32
C GLN A 388 35.16 29.97 -13.72
N ARG A 389 34.62 28.78 -14.03
CA ARG A 389 34.37 28.38 -15.44
C ARG A 389 32.93 28.22 -15.91
N VAL A 390 31.92 28.70 -15.17
CA VAL A 390 30.53 28.57 -15.63
C VAL A 390 29.73 29.82 -15.29
N LEU A 391 29.59 30.74 -16.26
CA LEU A 391 28.47 31.68 -16.40
C LEU A 391 28.64 32.49 -17.71
N PRO A 392 27.81 32.29 -18.76
CA PRO A 392 27.80 33.14 -19.95
C PRO A 392 26.79 34.29 -19.80
N THR A 393 27.30 35.51 -19.92
CA THR A 393 26.54 36.77 -20.03
C THR A 393 26.15 37.00 -21.48
N SER A 394 24.85 37.05 -21.79
CA SER A 394 24.34 37.45 -23.10
C SER A 394 23.69 38.82 -23.01
N GLN A 395 24.39 39.82 -23.55
CA GLN A 395 23.83 41.13 -23.91
C GLN A 395 23.10 40.98 -25.25
N LEU A 396 22.03 41.75 -25.47
CA LEU A 396 21.86 42.53 -26.71
C LEU A 396 20.68 43.51 -26.59
N ALA A 397 20.98 44.74 -27.01
CA ALA A 397 20.09 45.86 -27.19
C ALA A 397 19.15 45.67 -28.41
N VAL A 398 18.07 46.46 -28.50
CA VAL A 398 17.79 47.41 -29.61
C VAL A 398 16.30 47.85 -29.67
N LYS A 399 16.15 49.18 -29.78
CA LYS A 399 15.10 50.04 -30.39
C LYS A 399 13.60 49.79 -30.18
N GLN A 400 13.01 50.82 -29.60
CA GLN A 400 11.60 51.20 -29.64
C GLN A 400 11.38 52.27 -30.74
N PRO A 401 10.25 52.22 -31.47
CA PRO A 401 9.52 53.46 -31.73
C PRO A 401 8.05 53.36 -31.31
N SER A 402 7.61 54.48 -30.74
CA SER A 402 6.30 54.82 -30.20
C SER A 402 5.35 55.27 -31.30
N VAL A 403 4.11 54.74 -31.34
CA VAL A 403 2.91 55.46 -31.86
C VAL A 403 1.67 55.02 -31.06
N ALA A 404 0.80 56.01 -30.84
CA ALA A 404 -0.27 56.11 -29.88
C ALA A 404 -1.65 55.57 -30.34
N ALA A 405 -2.43 55.15 -29.33
CA ALA A 405 -3.84 55.46 -29.04
C ALA A 405 -4.91 55.43 -30.17
N ARG A 406 -5.99 54.63 -30.00
CA ARG A 406 -7.26 54.97 -29.29
C ARG A 406 -8.34 53.88 -29.54
N PRO A 407 -9.40 53.84 -28.71
CA PRO A 407 -10.39 52.77 -28.68
C PRO A 407 -11.63 53.08 -29.51
N MET A 408 -12.31 52.04 -30.01
CA MET A 408 -13.71 52.13 -30.42
C MET A 408 -14.55 51.09 -29.69
N LYS A 409 -15.48 51.63 -28.91
CA LYS A 409 -16.72 50.99 -28.48
C LYS A 409 -17.43 50.42 -29.70
N ALA A 410 -17.86 49.16 -29.61
CA ALA A 410 -18.99 48.67 -30.37
C ALA A 410 -19.93 47.92 -29.43
N GLU A 411 -21.12 48.47 -29.38
CA GLU A 411 -22.32 48.12 -28.64
C GLU A 411 -22.85 46.76 -29.10
N GLN A 412 -22.82 45.76 -28.22
CA GLN A 412 -23.30 44.42 -28.54
C GLN A 412 -24.70 44.17 -27.98
N LYS A 413 -25.60 44.18 -28.94
CA LYS A 413 -27.00 43.81 -28.96
C LYS A 413 -27.29 42.50 -28.22
N LYS A 414 -28.21 42.59 -27.27
CA LYS A 414 -28.84 41.52 -26.48
C LYS A 414 -29.51 40.45 -27.38
N PRO A 415 -29.15 39.16 -27.26
CA PRO A 415 -30.04 38.06 -27.59
C PRO A 415 -30.53 37.36 -26.33
N GLN A 416 -31.73 36.82 -26.45
CA GLN A 416 -32.56 36.23 -25.42
C GLN A 416 -31.89 35.04 -24.72
N MET A 417 -32.18 34.95 -23.42
CA MET A 417 -31.82 33.87 -22.50
C MET A 417 -32.33 32.53 -23.02
N LEU A 418 -31.41 31.67 -23.47
CA LEU A 418 -31.61 30.23 -23.39
C LEU A 418 -31.33 29.84 -21.94
N ILE A 419 -32.26 29.12 -21.34
CA ILE A 419 -32.21 28.63 -19.96
C ILE A 419 -31.06 27.61 -19.90
N SER A 420 -29.89 28.03 -19.42
CA SER A 420 -28.79 27.13 -19.14
C SER A 420 -29.25 26.10 -18.09
N PRO A 421 -28.98 24.80 -18.27
CA PRO A 421 -29.28 23.82 -17.23
C PRO A 421 -28.53 24.23 -15.96
N THR A 422 -29.26 24.41 -14.87
CA THR A 422 -28.72 24.66 -13.53
C THR A 422 -27.70 23.58 -13.23
N ILE A 423 -26.41 23.92 -13.34
CA ILE A 423 -25.32 23.05 -12.89
C ILE A 423 -25.44 23.01 -11.38
N THR A 424 -26.01 21.94 -10.85
CA THR A 424 -26.10 21.66 -9.43
C THR A 424 -24.67 21.55 -8.91
N VAL A 425 -24.15 22.64 -8.34
CA VAL A 425 -22.83 22.65 -7.71
C VAL A 425 -22.87 21.59 -6.62
N PRO A 426 -21.94 20.61 -6.62
CA PRO A 426 -21.94 19.54 -5.62
C PRO A 426 -21.79 20.16 -4.23
N THR A 427 -22.89 20.14 -3.47
CA THR A 427 -23.00 20.77 -2.15
C THR A 427 -21.95 20.18 -1.22
N LEU A 428 -21.13 21.05 -0.64
CA LEU A 428 -20.17 20.68 0.39
C LEU A 428 -20.93 20.14 1.62
N PRO A 429 -20.44 19.09 2.29
CA PRO A 429 -21.06 18.62 3.53
C PRO A 429 -21.18 19.73 4.56
N SER A 430 -22.29 19.75 5.30
CA SER A 430 -22.67 20.74 6.30
C SER A 430 -21.70 20.86 7.47
N PHE A 431 -20.95 19.80 7.79
CA PHE A 431 -19.89 19.84 8.80
C PHE A 431 -18.66 20.65 8.37
N ILE A 432 -18.56 21.05 7.09
CA ILE A 432 -17.44 21.84 6.57
C ILE A 432 -17.88 23.30 6.43
N HIS A 433 -17.39 24.14 7.33
CA HIS A 433 -17.61 25.58 7.27
C HIS A 433 -16.82 26.19 6.10
N GLN A 434 -17.52 26.82 5.15
CA GLN A 434 -16.92 27.42 3.95
C GLN A 434 -16.02 28.61 4.26
N ASP A 435 -16.26 29.28 5.39
CA ASP A 435 -15.60 30.54 5.78
C ASP A 435 -14.09 30.39 6.04
N VAL A 436 -13.57 29.15 6.10
CA VAL A 436 -12.17 28.89 6.48
C VAL A 436 -11.41 28.01 5.49
N ARG A 437 -11.66 28.22 4.18
CA ARG A 437 -10.92 27.55 3.10
C ARG A 437 -9.52 28.13 2.93
N ASP A 438 -8.51 27.29 3.06
CA ASP A 438 -7.10 27.62 2.79
C ASP A 438 -6.77 27.37 1.31
N SER A 439 -6.89 28.43 0.49
CA SER A 439 -6.61 28.39 -0.95
C SER A 439 -5.14 28.10 -1.26
N SER A 440 -4.22 28.52 -0.39
CA SER A 440 -2.79 28.32 -0.58
C SER A 440 -2.40 26.84 -0.54
N TYR A 441 -3.12 26.05 0.26
CA TYR A 441 -2.94 24.61 0.33
C TYR A 441 -3.34 23.90 -0.97
N ALA A 442 -4.45 24.32 -1.58
CA ALA A 442 -4.96 23.73 -2.82
C ALA A 442 -4.04 23.97 -4.01
N VAL A 443 -3.34 25.11 -4.04
CA VAL A 443 -2.32 25.41 -5.06
C VAL A 443 -1.13 24.43 -4.96
N LYS A 444 -0.73 24.07 -3.74
CA LYS A 444 0.39 23.15 -3.49
C LYS A 444 0.01 21.67 -3.63
N ASN A 445 -1.27 21.35 -3.44
CA ASN A 445 -1.78 19.98 -3.45
C ASN A 445 -2.98 19.89 -4.41
N PRO A 446 -2.74 19.75 -5.72
CA PRO A 446 -3.82 19.68 -6.71
C PRO A 446 -4.86 18.62 -6.35
N GLY A 447 -6.14 18.99 -6.42
CA GLY A 447 -7.27 18.14 -6.05
C GLY A 447 -7.58 18.10 -4.54
N TRP A 448 -6.72 18.65 -3.68
CA TRP A 448 -7.00 18.75 -2.25
C TRP A 448 -7.45 20.15 -1.86
N GLU A 449 -8.51 20.21 -1.06
CA GLU A 449 -8.98 21.43 -0.41
C GLU A 449 -8.76 21.29 1.09
N ARG A 450 -8.37 22.38 1.75
CA ARG A 450 -8.15 22.41 3.20
C ARG A 450 -9.06 23.44 3.85
N TYR A 451 -9.70 23.03 4.94
CA TYR A 451 -10.59 23.84 5.75
C TYR A 451 -10.10 23.79 7.19
N VAL A 452 -9.70 24.93 7.74
CA VAL A 452 -9.03 24.99 9.06
C VAL A 452 -10.02 25.47 10.11
N GLY A 453 -10.55 24.57 10.95
CA GLY A 453 -11.42 24.93 12.07
C GLY A 453 -10.64 25.27 13.35
N LYS A 454 -11.37 25.67 14.40
CA LYS A 454 -10.78 25.95 15.73
C LYS A 454 -10.17 24.71 16.39
N ASN A 455 -10.85 23.56 16.26
CA ASN A 455 -10.51 22.32 16.97
C ASN A 455 -10.02 21.21 16.03
N HIS A 456 -10.31 21.32 14.74
CA HIS A 456 -9.99 20.31 13.76
C HIS A 456 -9.73 20.93 12.39
N GLU A 457 -8.92 20.26 11.60
CA GLU A 457 -8.61 20.57 10.23
C GLU A 457 -9.25 19.50 9.33
N ILE A 458 -9.95 19.92 8.29
CA ILE A 458 -10.59 19.03 7.33
C ILE A 458 -9.89 19.20 5.99
N ARG A 459 -9.49 18.09 5.38
CA ARG A 459 -8.96 18.03 4.02
C ARG A 459 -9.90 17.22 3.16
N VAL A 460 -10.30 17.76 2.02
CA VAL A 460 -11.22 17.12 1.08
C VAL A 460 -10.48 16.89 -0.22
N PHE A 461 -10.40 15.64 -0.65
CA PHE A 461 -9.87 15.29 -1.95
C PHE A 461 -11.00 15.19 -2.96
N ARG A 462 -10.92 15.98 -4.03
CA ARG A 462 -11.89 16.02 -5.13
C ARG A 462 -11.23 15.53 -6.42
N ALA A 463 -11.92 14.65 -7.11
CA ALA A 463 -11.65 14.30 -8.50
C ALA A 463 -12.80 14.86 -9.36
N GLY A 464 -12.56 16.03 -9.96
CA GLY A 464 -13.61 16.81 -10.62
C GLY A 464 -14.68 17.28 -9.64
N VAL A 465 -15.94 16.91 -9.90
CA VAL A 465 -17.08 17.24 -9.03
C VAL A 465 -17.28 16.28 -7.86
N THR A 466 -16.62 15.12 -7.90
CA THR A 466 -16.82 14.05 -6.90
C THR A 466 -15.83 14.14 -5.75
N ILE A 467 -16.32 13.99 -4.52
CA ILE A 467 -15.47 13.83 -3.34
C ILE A 467 -14.99 12.38 -3.29
N LYS A 468 -13.68 12.18 -3.28
CA LYS A 468 -13.04 10.86 -3.26
C LYS A 468 -12.50 10.49 -1.89
N ALA A 469 -12.05 11.47 -1.11
CA ALA A 469 -11.68 11.24 0.28
C ALA A 469 -11.93 12.48 1.15
N VAL A 470 -12.17 12.23 2.44
CA VAL A 470 -12.24 13.26 3.48
C VAL A 470 -11.32 12.84 4.62
N GLN A 471 -10.37 13.71 4.98
CA GLN A 471 -9.48 13.54 6.11
C GLN A 471 -9.79 14.59 7.17
N VAL A 472 -9.93 14.17 8.42
CA VAL A 472 -10.15 15.04 9.57
C VAL A 472 -9.00 14.85 10.55
N LEU A 473 -8.36 15.94 10.96
CA LEU A 473 -7.24 15.95 11.90
C LEU A 473 -7.58 16.82 13.11
N SER A 474 -7.22 16.37 14.32
CA SER A 474 -7.26 17.21 15.52
C SER A 474 -6.21 18.32 15.45
N VAL A 475 -6.59 19.55 15.83
CA VAL A 475 -5.68 20.69 15.97
C VAL A 475 -5.36 20.89 17.46
N LYS A 476 -4.09 21.21 17.79
CA LYS A 476 -3.62 21.52 19.16
C LYS A 476 -3.91 20.43 20.21
N ASP A 477 -3.76 19.16 19.85
CA ASP A 477 -4.01 18.03 20.75
C ASP A 477 -5.44 17.95 21.33
N ASN A 478 -6.42 18.63 20.74
CA ASN A 478 -7.82 18.46 21.11
C ASN A 478 -8.38 17.15 20.50
N PRO A 479 -8.70 16.13 21.31
CA PRO A 479 -9.19 14.86 20.77
C PRO A 479 -10.52 15.06 20.04
N LEU A 480 -10.70 14.38 18.92
CA LEU A 480 -11.96 14.35 18.19
C LEU A 480 -12.95 13.48 18.97
N SER A 481 -14.22 13.89 19.03
CA SER A 481 -15.25 13.05 19.64
C SER A 481 -15.66 11.92 18.69
N GLU A 482 -16.01 10.76 19.25
CA GLU A 482 -16.52 9.64 18.46
C GLU A 482 -17.91 9.96 17.87
N SER A 483 -18.68 10.82 18.53
CA SER A 483 -19.94 11.36 17.99
C SER A 483 -19.72 12.16 16.71
N PHE A 484 -18.63 12.94 16.62
CA PHE A 484 -18.30 13.71 15.42
C PHE A 484 -17.87 12.79 14.26
N LEU A 485 -17.09 11.74 14.53
CA LEU A 485 -16.80 10.71 13.53
C LEU A 485 -18.10 10.10 12.99
N LYS A 486 -19.02 9.69 13.87
CA LYS A 486 -20.30 9.08 13.47
C LYS A 486 -21.19 10.05 12.67
N SER A 487 -21.22 11.33 13.02
CA SER A 487 -21.98 12.33 12.26
C SER A 487 -21.40 12.53 10.86
N VAL A 488 -20.07 12.59 10.74
CA VAL A 488 -19.38 12.69 9.44
C VAL A 488 -19.67 11.46 8.59
N LEU A 489 -19.59 10.24 9.14
CA LEU A 489 -19.91 9.01 8.40
C LEU A 489 -21.37 8.97 7.95
N LYS A 490 -22.30 9.37 8.82
CA LYS A 490 -23.73 9.42 8.51
C LYS A 490 -24.02 10.38 7.36
N GLU A 491 -23.39 11.55 7.35
CA GLU A 491 -23.59 12.54 6.30
C GLU A 491 -22.93 12.14 4.98
N LEU A 492 -21.73 11.57 5.04
CA LEU A 492 -20.96 11.18 3.85
C LEU A 492 -21.47 9.90 3.18
N VAL A 493 -21.81 8.88 3.97
CA VAL A 493 -22.09 7.52 3.47
C VAL A 493 -23.56 7.12 3.70
N GLY A 494 -24.28 7.83 4.56
CA GLY A 494 -25.64 7.49 4.98
C GLY A 494 -25.70 6.55 6.19
N SER A 495 -24.56 6.13 6.75
CA SER A 495 -24.48 5.22 7.90
C SER A 495 -23.47 5.73 8.93
N ALA A 496 -23.84 5.68 10.21
CA ALA A 496 -22.94 5.98 11.32
C ALA A 496 -22.09 4.77 11.75
N ASP A 497 -22.51 3.56 11.37
CA ASP A 497 -21.89 2.32 11.82
C ASP A 497 -20.77 1.89 10.87
N TYR A 498 -19.64 1.51 11.46
CA TYR A 498 -18.46 1.04 10.76
C TYR A 498 -17.97 -0.28 11.37
N GLN A 499 -17.44 -1.17 10.53
CA GLN A 499 -16.84 -2.44 10.97
C GLN A 499 -15.33 -2.33 10.89
N VAL A 500 -14.62 -2.67 11.97
CA VAL A 500 -13.15 -2.67 12.01
C VAL A 500 -12.64 -4.02 11.51
N ASN A 501 -11.86 -3.99 10.43
CA ASN A 501 -11.31 -5.17 9.76
C ASN A 501 -9.86 -5.44 10.17
N SER A 502 -9.11 -4.40 10.58
CA SER A 502 -7.72 -4.55 10.98
C SER A 502 -7.31 -3.52 12.02
N ARG A 503 -6.37 -3.90 12.87
CA ARG A 503 -5.80 -3.09 13.96
C ARG A 503 -4.27 -3.18 13.90
N GLU A 504 -3.61 -2.04 13.83
CA GLU A 504 -2.14 -1.95 13.71
C GLU A 504 -1.62 -0.87 14.67
N THR A 505 -0.48 -1.11 15.33
CA THR A 505 0.16 -0.10 16.19
C THR A 505 1.43 0.39 15.52
N LYS A 506 1.52 1.69 15.21
CA LYS A 506 2.70 2.34 14.61
C LYS A 506 3.05 3.60 15.37
N ALA A 507 4.31 3.70 15.83
CA ALA A 507 4.83 4.91 16.49
C ALA A 507 3.92 5.45 17.62
N ASN A 508 3.45 4.56 18.52
CA ASN A 508 2.53 4.87 19.62
C ASN A 508 1.13 5.37 19.19
N LEU A 509 0.78 5.19 17.92
CA LEU A 509 -0.56 5.40 17.39
C LEU A 509 -1.19 4.05 17.08
N LEU A 510 -2.45 3.91 17.49
CA LEU A 510 -3.30 2.78 17.15
C LEU A 510 -4.09 3.13 15.89
N LEU A 511 -3.80 2.43 14.80
CA LEU A 511 -4.48 2.54 13.52
C LEU A 511 -5.57 1.46 13.47
N LEU A 512 -6.81 1.86 13.18
CA LEU A 512 -7.93 0.97 12.94
C LEU A 512 -8.38 1.15 11.50
N ARG A 513 -8.41 0.07 10.73
CA ARG A 513 -8.95 0.05 9.36
C ARG A 513 -10.31 -0.61 9.38
N GLY A 514 -11.27 -0.04 8.69
CA GLY A 514 -12.62 -0.55 8.63
C GLY A 514 -13.37 -0.19 7.37
N THR A 515 -14.60 -0.66 7.28
CA THR A 515 -15.52 -0.43 6.17
C THR A 515 -16.86 0.11 6.68
N VAL A 516 -17.46 1.04 5.92
CA VAL A 516 -18.75 1.68 6.24
C VAL A 516 -19.75 1.32 5.14
N ALA A 517 -20.76 0.53 5.49
CA ALA A 517 -21.84 0.10 4.60
C ALA A 517 -21.37 -0.43 3.22
N GLN A 518 -20.17 -1.02 3.15
CA GLN A 518 -19.48 -1.47 1.92
C GLN A 518 -19.22 -0.37 0.85
N LYS A 519 -19.58 0.89 1.13
CA LYS A 519 -19.45 2.03 0.19
C LYS A 519 -18.17 2.83 0.39
N ALA A 520 -17.64 2.84 1.60
CA ALA A 520 -16.44 3.58 1.95
C ALA A 520 -15.54 2.78 2.88
N ASP A 521 -14.25 3.06 2.80
CA ASP A 521 -13.24 2.58 3.72
C ASP A 521 -12.92 3.68 4.74
N VAL A 522 -12.75 3.31 6.01
CA VAL A 522 -12.42 4.23 7.10
C VAL A 522 -11.09 3.83 7.75
N LEU A 523 -10.22 4.82 7.94
CA LEU A 523 -8.95 4.67 8.65
C LEU A 523 -8.93 5.61 9.84
N ILE A 524 -8.81 5.08 11.04
CA ILE A 524 -8.94 5.80 12.31
C ILE A 524 -7.60 5.76 13.05
N TYR A 525 -7.12 6.93 13.49
CA TYR A 525 -5.88 7.08 14.25
C TYR A 525 -6.21 7.45 15.70
N ARG A 526 -5.84 6.58 16.65
CA ARG A 526 -6.00 6.83 18.09
C ARG A 526 -4.63 6.94 18.78
N LYS A 527 -4.50 7.86 19.74
CA LYS A 527 -3.34 8.00 20.64
C LYS A 527 -3.85 7.90 22.08
N LYS A 528 -3.40 6.91 22.85
CA LYS A 528 -3.89 6.67 24.24
C LYS A 528 -5.43 6.66 24.30
N SER A 529 -6.06 5.86 23.43
CA SER A 529 -7.53 5.75 23.27
C SER A 529 -8.25 6.98 22.70
N SER A 530 -7.60 8.15 22.65
CA SER A 530 -8.16 9.37 22.10
C SER A 530 -8.09 9.41 20.58
N LEU A 531 -9.19 9.75 19.91
CA LEU A 531 -9.24 9.89 18.46
C LEU A 531 -8.49 11.16 18.01
N ARG A 532 -7.48 11.00 17.17
CA ARG A 532 -6.61 12.09 16.67
C ARG A 532 -6.90 12.47 15.24
N ALA A 533 -7.14 11.48 14.39
CA ALA A 533 -7.49 11.72 13.01
C ALA A 533 -8.31 10.56 12.48
N PHE A 534 -9.04 10.81 11.40
CA PHE A 534 -9.62 9.75 10.60
C PHE A 534 -9.69 10.15 9.12
N VAL A 535 -9.68 9.15 8.25
CA VAL A 535 -9.80 9.30 6.79
C VAL A 535 -10.96 8.42 6.34
N VAL A 536 -11.83 8.98 5.50
CA VAL A 536 -12.92 8.29 4.83
C VAL A 536 -12.63 8.33 3.33
N SER A 537 -12.50 7.17 2.70
CA SER A 537 -12.23 7.02 1.27
C SER A 537 -13.41 6.33 0.60
N PHE A 538 -13.94 6.92 -0.47
CA PHE A 538 -15.07 6.36 -1.21
C PHE A 538 -14.55 5.41 -2.30
N LYS A 539 -15.23 4.27 -2.48
CA LYS A 539 -14.92 3.29 -3.52
C LYS A 539 -15.32 3.77 -4.92
#